data_AF-A0A1V4TQS1-F1
#
_entry.id   AF-A0A1V4TQS1-F1
#
_cell.length_a   1.000
_cell.length_b   1.000
_cell.length_c   1.000
_cell.angle_alpha   90.00
_cell.angle_beta   90.00
_cell.angle_gamma   90.00
#
_symmetry.space_group_name_H-M   'P 1'
#
loop_
_entity.id
_entity.type
_entity.pdbx_description
1 polymer ?
#
loop_
_entity_poly.entity_id
_entity_poly.type
_entity_poly.pdbx_seq_one_letter_code
_entity_poly.pdbx_strand_id
1 'polypeptide(L)'
;MADFVQNTNVKSSVRKLAAPIADIDAFNTIVQNVILNNPFGCVSYMSGGVNHPPVEKTRESYTAKFVYQDALGKSIGRSSETYSTIAGFNAGIAAVLANTANNTAHGGTPARDPAADSFSATLRCHAPNGEIYMVNFSRQQVTLSSYEDDAIRTVLETWADGVTALA
;
A
#
# COMPACT_ATOMS: atom_id res chain seq x y z
N MET A 1 -4.55 35.62 -21.74
CA MET A 1 -3.09 35.45 -21.68
C MET A 1 -2.86 34.10 -21.05
N ALA A 2 -2.49 33.10 -21.85
CA ALA A 2 -2.20 31.78 -21.31
C ALA A 2 -0.74 31.81 -20.84
N ASP A 3 -0.53 31.64 -19.53
CA ASP A 3 0.80 31.41 -19.02
C ASP A 3 0.76 30.39 -17.88
N PHE A 4 1.37 29.25 -18.13
CA PHE A 4 1.78 28.28 -17.13
C PHE A 4 3.12 27.76 -17.60
N VAL A 5 4.21 28.18 -16.95
CA VAL A 5 5.49 27.48 -17.07
C VAL A 5 6.23 27.57 -15.74
N GLN A 6 6.22 26.49 -14.96
CA GLN A 6 7.40 25.94 -14.31
C GLN A 6 7.09 24.52 -13.82
N ASN A 7 7.86 23.55 -14.33
CA ASN A 7 8.06 22.25 -13.68
C ASN A 7 9.57 22.15 -13.42
N THR A 8 9.98 22.35 -12.18
CA THR A 8 11.31 21.94 -11.74
C THR A 8 11.28 20.42 -11.51
N ASN A 9 12.40 19.73 -11.73
CA ASN A 9 12.47 18.27 -11.95
C ASN A 9 11.79 17.42 -10.84
N VAL A 10 10.49 17.21 -10.94
CA VAL A 10 9.76 16.28 -10.08
C VAL A 10 10.13 14.86 -10.49
N LYS A 11 10.81 14.14 -9.60
CA LYS A 11 11.31 12.79 -9.84
C LYS A 11 10.34 11.74 -9.31
N SER A 12 10.51 10.53 -9.84
CA SER A 12 9.89 9.31 -9.34
C SER A 12 10.93 8.19 -9.34
N SER A 13 10.93 7.39 -8.28
CA SER A 13 11.82 6.26 -8.08
C SER A 13 11.01 5.05 -7.64
N VAL A 14 11.41 3.87 -8.12
CA VAL A 14 10.74 2.60 -7.79
C VAL A 14 11.76 1.61 -7.28
N ARG A 15 11.54 1.09 -6.07
CA ARG A 15 12.22 -0.08 -5.53
C ARG A 15 11.32 -1.28 -5.72
N LYS A 16 11.69 -2.17 -6.65
CA LYS A 16 11.05 -3.50 -6.76
C LYS A 16 11.60 -4.39 -5.66
N LEU A 17 10.73 -5.10 -4.98
CA LEU A 17 11.12 -6.02 -3.90
C LEU A 17 11.56 -7.36 -4.48
N ALA A 18 12.56 -7.99 -3.88
CA ALA A 18 13.03 -9.31 -4.30
C ALA A 18 11.96 -10.40 -4.05
N ALA A 19 11.21 -10.25 -2.96
CA ALA A 19 10.04 -11.06 -2.63
C ALA A 19 8.84 -10.16 -2.29
N PRO A 20 7.60 -10.59 -2.59
CA PRO A 20 6.42 -9.86 -2.15
C PRO A 20 6.32 -9.82 -0.62
N ILE A 21 5.81 -8.72 -0.07
CA ILE A 21 5.47 -8.63 1.36
C ILE A 21 4.50 -9.77 1.71
N ALA A 22 4.83 -10.52 2.76
CA ALA A 22 4.25 -11.83 3.05
C ALA A 22 2.72 -11.78 3.15
N ASP A 23 2.20 -10.90 3.99
CA ASP A 23 0.79 -10.79 4.31
C ASP A 23 0.41 -9.35 4.73
N ILE A 24 -0.86 -9.17 5.10
CA ILE A 24 -1.42 -7.89 5.50
C ILE A 24 -0.84 -7.37 6.82
N ASP A 25 -0.43 -8.25 7.73
CA ASP A 25 0.10 -7.87 9.04
C ASP A 25 1.54 -7.36 8.91
N ALA A 26 2.37 -8.03 8.13
CA ALA A 26 3.69 -7.57 7.73
C ALA A 26 3.60 -6.21 7.00
N PHE A 27 2.67 -6.08 6.06
CA PHE A 27 2.41 -4.83 5.34
C PHE A 27 2.03 -3.70 6.30
N ASN A 28 1.06 -3.93 7.18
CA ASN A 28 0.61 -2.94 8.15
C ASN A 28 1.72 -2.54 9.12
N THR A 29 2.53 -3.49 9.57
CA THR A 29 3.65 -3.23 10.48
C THR A 29 4.65 -2.25 9.86
N ILE A 30 4.98 -2.41 8.58
CA ILE A 30 5.87 -1.48 7.87
C ILE A 30 5.27 -0.07 7.82
N VAL A 31 4.01 0.04 7.39
CA VAL A 31 3.33 1.34 7.24
C VAL A 31 3.20 2.05 8.59
N GLN A 32 2.79 1.34 9.65
CA GLN A 32 2.65 1.90 10.99
C GLN A 32 4.01 2.30 11.58
N ASN A 33 5.06 1.51 11.34
CA ASN A 33 6.42 1.85 11.80
C ASN A 33 6.88 3.20 11.23
N VAL A 34 6.64 3.45 9.94
CA VAL A 34 6.98 4.72 9.29
C VAL A 34 6.20 5.88 9.92
N ILE A 35 4.89 5.72 10.13
CA ILE A 35 4.04 6.77 10.71
C ILE A 35 4.46 7.09 12.15
N LEU A 36 4.73 6.07 12.96
CA LEU A 36 5.02 6.23 14.40
C LEU A 36 6.44 6.72 14.67
N ASN A 37 7.43 6.16 13.95
CA ASN A 37 8.83 6.44 14.23
C ASN A 37 9.43 7.53 13.32
N ASN A 38 8.71 7.92 12.27
CA ASN A 38 9.14 8.94 11.30
C ASN A 38 10.61 8.80 10.87
N PRO A 39 11.01 7.63 10.33
CA PRO A 39 12.40 7.35 9.98
C PRO A 39 12.93 8.29 8.88
N PHE A 40 12.05 8.99 8.16
CA PHE A 40 12.41 9.92 7.09
C PHE A 40 12.69 11.34 7.58
N GLY A 41 12.50 11.62 8.88
CA GLY A 41 12.71 12.95 9.45
C GLY A 41 11.74 14.00 8.91
N CYS A 42 10.51 13.60 8.58
CA CYS A 42 9.49 14.53 8.11
C CYS A 42 9.09 15.50 9.22
N VAL A 43 8.50 16.64 8.87
CA VAL A 43 8.08 17.68 9.82
C VAL A 43 6.63 18.07 9.58
N SER A 44 5.90 18.39 10.65
CA SER A 44 4.52 18.88 10.57
C SER A 44 4.47 20.21 9.82
N TYR A 45 3.34 20.50 9.16
CA TYR A 45 3.15 21.75 8.44
C TYR A 45 1.72 22.24 8.50
N MET A 46 1.54 23.53 8.29
CA MET A 46 0.21 24.12 8.13
C MET A 46 -0.10 24.36 6.66
N SER A 47 -1.27 23.92 6.22
CA SER A 47 -1.79 24.20 4.88
C SER A 47 -3.29 24.48 4.97
N GLY A 48 -3.73 25.58 4.35
CA GLY A 48 -5.15 25.98 4.39
C GLY A 48 -5.73 26.17 5.80
N GLY A 49 -4.90 26.54 6.78
CA GLY A 49 -5.32 26.66 8.19
C GLY A 49 -5.46 25.34 8.95
N VAL A 50 -5.11 24.20 8.33
CA VAL A 50 -5.12 22.87 8.95
C VAL A 50 -3.69 22.44 9.26
N ASN A 51 -3.48 21.89 10.47
CA ASN A 51 -2.21 21.31 10.87
C ASN A 51 -2.13 19.85 10.37
N HIS A 52 -1.12 19.55 9.58
CA HIS A 52 -0.83 18.20 9.07
C HIS A 52 0.31 17.56 9.87
N PRO A 53 0.19 16.26 10.23
CA PRO A 53 1.27 15.54 10.88
C PRO A 53 2.48 15.35 9.93
N PRO A 54 3.68 15.03 10.46
CA PRO A 54 4.87 14.80 9.66
C PRO A 54 4.70 13.75 8.55
N VAL A 55 4.02 12.65 8.87
CA VAL A 55 3.72 11.55 7.96
C VAL A 55 2.22 11.27 8.05
N GLU A 56 1.54 11.31 6.92
CA GLU A 56 0.08 11.12 6.84
C GLU A 56 -0.26 10.00 5.85
N LYS A 57 -1.06 9.02 6.28
CA LYS A 57 -1.61 8.01 5.36
C LYS A 57 -2.78 8.61 4.59
N THR A 58 -2.60 8.82 3.28
CA THR A 58 -3.58 9.54 2.45
C THR A 58 -4.48 8.62 1.63
N ARG A 59 -4.01 7.41 1.33
CA ARG A 59 -4.76 6.40 0.58
C ARG A 59 -4.39 5.01 1.08
N GLU A 60 -5.37 4.12 1.10
CA GLU A 60 -5.17 2.69 1.35
C GLU A 60 -6.16 1.87 0.55
N SER A 61 -5.75 0.68 0.13
CA SER A 61 -6.58 -0.26 -0.63
C SER A 61 -6.07 -1.68 -0.43
N TYR A 62 -6.98 -2.60 -0.11
CA TYR A 62 -6.68 -4.00 0.17
C TYR A 62 -7.61 -4.88 -0.65
N THR A 63 -7.07 -5.70 -1.54
CA THR A 63 -7.87 -6.60 -2.38
C THR A 63 -7.63 -8.04 -1.99
N ALA A 64 -8.69 -8.71 -1.56
CA ALA A 64 -8.68 -10.14 -1.29
C ALA A 64 -9.01 -10.91 -2.57
N LYS A 65 -8.28 -12.00 -2.84
CA LYS A 65 -8.53 -12.91 -3.96
C LYS A 65 -9.06 -14.25 -3.46
N PHE A 66 -10.05 -14.77 -4.17
CA PHE A 66 -10.68 -16.05 -3.87
C PHE A 66 -10.81 -16.91 -5.12
N VAL A 67 -10.65 -18.20 -4.92
CA VAL A 67 -10.87 -19.23 -5.92
C VAL A 67 -12.00 -20.13 -5.44
N TYR A 68 -12.94 -20.48 -6.32
CA TYR A 68 -13.92 -21.52 -6.06
C TYR A 68 -13.37 -22.82 -6.63
N GLN A 69 -13.38 -23.87 -5.83
CA GLN A 69 -12.80 -25.18 -6.18
C GLN A 69 -13.88 -26.26 -6.20
N ASP A 70 -13.74 -27.21 -7.13
CA ASP A 70 -14.55 -28.43 -7.13
C ASP A 70 -14.05 -29.43 -6.06
N ALA A 71 -14.71 -30.59 -5.98
CA ALA A 71 -14.35 -31.66 -5.04
C ALA A 71 -12.94 -32.25 -5.26
N LEU A 72 -12.32 -32.00 -6.42
CA LEU A 72 -10.97 -32.44 -6.77
C LEU A 72 -9.93 -31.32 -6.57
N GLY A 73 -10.34 -30.15 -6.06
CA GLY A 73 -9.48 -28.99 -5.85
C GLY A 73 -9.21 -28.17 -7.11
N LYS A 74 -9.88 -28.45 -8.23
CA LYS A 74 -9.72 -27.68 -9.47
C LYS A 74 -10.46 -26.36 -9.35
N SER A 75 -9.80 -25.26 -9.72
CA SER A 75 -10.46 -23.95 -9.78
C SER A 75 -11.53 -23.93 -10.88
N ILE A 76 -12.76 -23.64 -10.48
CA ILE A 76 -13.95 -23.53 -11.33
C ILE A 76 -14.53 -22.11 -11.35
N GLY A 77 -14.02 -21.22 -10.51
CA GLY A 77 -14.41 -19.81 -10.45
C GLY A 77 -13.41 -18.97 -9.68
N ARG A 78 -13.54 -17.65 -9.80
CA ARG A 78 -12.74 -16.67 -9.06
C ARG A 78 -13.62 -15.49 -8.66
N SER A 79 -13.30 -14.89 -7.51
CA SER A 79 -13.86 -13.60 -7.11
C SER A 79 -12.77 -12.75 -6.46
N SER A 80 -13.01 -11.45 -6.37
CA SER A 80 -12.14 -10.56 -5.61
C SER A 80 -12.94 -9.40 -5.06
N GLU A 81 -12.58 -8.98 -3.86
CA GLU A 81 -13.22 -7.86 -3.17
C GLU A 81 -12.15 -6.87 -2.72
N THR A 82 -12.43 -5.58 -2.84
CA THR A 82 -11.51 -4.50 -2.48
C THR A 82 -12.07 -3.68 -1.33
N TYR A 83 -11.23 -3.42 -0.34
CA TYR A 83 -11.58 -2.77 0.92
C TYR A 83 -10.71 -1.54 1.17
N SER A 84 -11.30 -0.53 1.79
CA SER A 84 -10.64 0.72 2.18
C SER A 84 -10.04 0.70 3.59
N THR A 85 -10.13 -0.42 4.30
CA THR A 85 -9.52 -0.60 5.64
C THR A 85 -9.10 -2.06 5.84
N ILE A 86 -8.10 -2.28 6.70
CA ILE A 86 -7.66 -3.63 7.09
C ILE A 86 -8.76 -4.37 7.85
N ALA A 87 -9.49 -3.68 8.72
CA ALA A 87 -10.62 -4.27 9.43
C ALA A 87 -11.72 -4.76 8.47
N GLY A 88 -12.05 -3.95 7.47
CA GLY A 88 -12.98 -4.32 6.40
C GLY A 88 -12.46 -5.50 5.57
N PHE A 89 -11.16 -5.53 5.26
CA PHE A 89 -10.52 -6.64 4.55
C PHE A 89 -10.68 -7.97 5.30
N ASN A 90 -10.38 -8.00 6.60
CA ASN A 90 -10.48 -9.22 7.41
C ASN A 90 -11.94 -9.67 7.59
N ALA A 91 -12.86 -8.74 7.88
CA ALA A 91 -14.27 -9.05 8.03
C ALA A 91 -14.91 -9.50 6.70
N GLY A 92 -14.54 -8.85 5.60
CA GLY A 92 -15.05 -9.15 4.28
C GLY A 92 -14.57 -10.50 3.75
N ILE A 93 -13.32 -10.90 4.03
CA ILE A 93 -12.84 -12.27 3.76
C ILE A 93 -13.75 -13.31 4.42
N ALA A 94 -14.04 -13.14 5.71
CA ALA A 94 -14.93 -14.05 6.42
C ALA A 94 -16.34 -14.10 5.80
N ALA A 95 -16.86 -12.93 5.38
CA ALA A 95 -18.17 -12.83 4.74
C ALA A 95 -18.22 -13.54 3.38
N VAL A 96 -17.19 -13.39 2.53
CA VAL A 96 -17.12 -14.06 1.22
C VAL A 96 -17.04 -15.58 1.39
N LEU A 97 -16.20 -16.07 2.31
CA LEU A 97 -16.07 -17.50 2.57
C LEU A 97 -17.36 -18.14 3.11
N ALA A 98 -18.20 -17.36 3.80
CA ALA A 98 -19.49 -17.79 4.32
C ALA A 98 -20.66 -17.64 3.32
N ASN A 99 -20.43 -17.08 2.12
CA ASN A 99 -21.50 -16.78 1.17
C ASN A 99 -22.00 -18.03 0.43
N THR A 100 -23.05 -18.65 0.95
CA THR A 100 -23.65 -19.88 0.40
C THR A 100 -24.28 -19.69 -0.98
N ALA A 101 -24.77 -18.48 -1.31
CA ALA A 101 -25.35 -18.19 -2.61
C ALA A 101 -24.28 -18.24 -3.71
N ASN A 102 -23.12 -17.64 -3.46
CA ASN A 102 -21.99 -17.70 -4.39
C ASN A 102 -21.43 -19.12 -4.50
N ASN A 103 -21.36 -19.87 -3.40
CA ASN A 103 -20.90 -21.27 -3.42
C ASN A 103 -21.80 -22.13 -4.33
N THR A 104 -23.11 -21.93 -4.24
CA THR A 104 -24.09 -22.62 -5.09
C THR A 104 -23.98 -22.18 -6.55
N ALA A 105 -23.84 -20.87 -6.81
CA ALA A 105 -23.71 -20.33 -8.16
C ALA A 105 -22.45 -20.80 -8.89
N HIS A 106 -21.34 -20.93 -8.17
CA HIS A 106 -20.09 -21.47 -8.71
C HIS A 106 -20.05 -23.00 -8.74
N GLY A 107 -20.87 -23.68 -7.93
CA GLY A 107 -20.87 -25.13 -7.80
C GLY A 107 -19.65 -25.68 -7.06
N GLY A 108 -19.07 -24.91 -6.13
CA GLY A 108 -17.84 -25.29 -5.43
C GLY A 108 -17.59 -24.54 -4.12
N THR A 109 -16.51 -24.91 -3.45
CA THR A 109 -16.12 -24.35 -2.15
C THR A 109 -15.17 -23.17 -2.36
N PRO A 110 -15.41 -22.02 -1.71
CA PRO A 110 -14.52 -20.88 -1.79
C PRO A 110 -13.27 -21.15 -0.95
N ALA A 111 -12.11 -20.81 -1.50
CA ALA A 111 -10.83 -20.78 -0.81
C ALA A 111 -10.20 -19.40 -1.06
N ARG A 112 -9.64 -18.81 0.00
CA ARG A 112 -8.82 -17.60 -0.14
C ARG A 112 -7.50 -17.99 -0.82
N ASP A 113 -6.98 -17.09 -1.66
CA ASP A 113 -5.64 -17.16 -2.24
C ASP A 113 -4.78 -16.00 -1.70
N PRO A 114 -4.18 -16.15 -0.50
CA PRO A 114 -3.40 -15.08 0.12
C PRO A 114 -2.18 -14.66 -0.70
N ALA A 115 -1.65 -15.55 -1.53
CA ALA A 115 -0.50 -15.25 -2.38
C ALA A 115 -0.85 -14.28 -3.51
N ALA A 116 -2.12 -14.24 -3.92
CA ALA A 116 -2.65 -13.35 -4.94
C ALA A 116 -3.26 -12.05 -4.40
N ASP A 117 -3.37 -11.91 -3.07
CA ASP A 117 -3.86 -10.67 -2.44
C ASP A 117 -2.96 -9.48 -2.80
N SER A 118 -3.56 -8.29 -2.89
CA SER A 118 -2.84 -7.04 -3.15
C SER A 118 -3.14 -5.99 -2.10
N PHE A 119 -2.09 -5.31 -1.64
CA PHE A 119 -2.15 -4.27 -0.63
C PHE A 119 -1.46 -3.03 -1.17
N SER A 120 -2.02 -1.85 -0.87
CA SER A 120 -1.42 -0.57 -1.19
C SER A 120 -1.75 0.47 -0.12
N ALA A 121 -0.75 1.29 0.23
CA ALA A 121 -0.90 2.43 1.10
C ALA A 121 0.03 3.55 0.64
N THR A 122 -0.49 4.77 0.53
CA THR A 122 0.29 5.96 0.18
C THR A 122 0.45 6.85 1.39
N LEU A 123 1.71 7.08 1.78
CA LEU A 123 2.09 8.05 2.79
C LEU A 123 2.48 9.36 2.12
N ARG A 124 1.97 10.46 2.65
CA ARG A 124 2.42 11.81 2.35
C ARG A 124 3.41 12.22 3.43
N CYS A 125 4.54 12.74 2.99
CA CYS A 125 5.64 13.14 3.84
C CYS A 125 6.03 14.58 3.51
N HIS A 126 6.29 15.38 4.53
CA HIS A 126 6.79 16.74 4.37
C HIS A 126 8.23 16.82 4.86
N ALA A 127 9.16 17.01 3.92
CA ALA A 127 10.59 17.08 4.20
C ALA A 127 10.94 18.38 4.95
N PRO A 128 12.04 18.41 5.73
CA PRO A 128 12.54 19.62 6.38
C PRO A 128 12.85 20.77 5.41
N ASN A 129 13.13 20.48 4.14
CA ASN A 129 13.40 21.47 3.10
C ASN A 129 12.13 22.10 2.50
N GLY A 130 10.94 21.69 2.97
CA GLY A 130 9.64 22.19 2.50
C GLY A 130 8.98 21.35 1.40
N GLU A 131 9.66 20.34 0.86
CA GLU A 131 9.09 19.47 -0.16
C GLU A 131 8.02 18.53 0.40
N ILE A 132 6.95 18.32 -0.38
CA ILE A 132 5.94 17.29 -0.09
C ILE A 132 6.09 16.18 -1.12
N TYR A 133 6.43 14.99 -0.64
CA TYR A 133 6.61 13.80 -1.46
C TYR A 133 5.67 12.67 -1.00
N MET A 134 5.47 11.69 -1.88
CA MET A 134 4.62 10.54 -1.60
C MET A 134 5.45 9.26 -1.63
N VAL A 135 5.26 8.41 -0.61
CA VAL A 135 5.79 7.05 -0.54
C VAL A 135 4.62 6.09 -0.63
N ASN A 136 4.51 5.40 -1.77
CA ASN A 136 3.52 4.37 -1.98
C ASN A 136 4.12 3.00 -1.71
N PHE A 137 3.62 2.33 -0.69
CA PHE A 137 3.88 0.93 -0.42
C PHE A 137 2.88 0.08 -1.19
N SER A 138 3.37 -0.95 -1.84
CA SER A 138 2.57 -2.03 -2.40
C SER A 138 3.20 -3.36 -2.05
N ARG A 139 2.47 -4.45 -2.28
CA ARG A 139 2.99 -5.79 -1.98
C ARG A 139 4.31 -6.14 -2.68
N GLN A 140 4.58 -5.56 -3.86
CA GLN A 140 5.73 -5.93 -4.71
C GLN A 140 6.76 -4.82 -4.90
N GLN A 141 6.44 -3.59 -4.52
CA GLN A 141 7.32 -2.45 -4.72
C GLN A 141 7.01 -1.31 -3.77
N VAL A 142 8.01 -0.47 -3.54
CA VAL A 142 7.88 0.85 -2.94
C VAL A 142 8.14 1.89 -4.03
N THR A 143 7.27 2.90 -4.12
CA THR A 143 7.39 3.99 -5.09
C THR A 143 7.50 5.31 -4.36
N LEU A 144 8.58 6.04 -4.61
CA LEU A 144 8.79 7.41 -4.19
C LEU A 144 8.44 8.34 -5.34
N SER A 145 7.64 9.36 -5.10
CA SER A 145 7.23 10.32 -6.13
C SER A 145 7.09 11.72 -5.55
N SER A 146 7.08 12.72 -6.42
CA SER A 146 6.91 14.13 -6.04
C SER A 146 8.08 14.72 -5.25
N TYR A 147 9.30 14.19 -5.44
CA TYR A 147 10.51 14.71 -4.81
C TYR A 147 11.44 15.35 -5.85
N GLU A 148 12.22 16.35 -5.43
CA GLU A 148 13.26 16.99 -6.25
C GLU A 148 14.66 16.69 -5.67
N ASP A 149 14.81 16.75 -4.34
CA ASP A 149 16.06 16.50 -3.63
C ASP A 149 16.43 15.01 -3.55
N ASP A 150 17.60 14.64 -4.10
CA ASP A 150 18.10 13.26 -4.08
C ASP A 150 18.47 12.78 -2.66
N ALA A 151 18.63 13.69 -1.68
CA ALA A 151 18.78 13.34 -0.28
C ALA A 151 17.53 12.61 0.24
N ILE A 152 16.33 12.97 -0.22
CA ILE A 152 15.07 12.29 0.15
C ILE A 152 15.11 10.83 -0.31
N ARG A 153 15.54 10.59 -1.55
CA ARG A 153 15.71 9.22 -2.08
C ARG A 153 16.74 8.45 -1.25
N THR A 154 17.87 9.07 -0.93
CA THR A 154 18.96 8.44 -0.18
C THR A 154 18.53 8.01 1.22
N VAL A 155 17.76 8.85 1.92
CA VAL A 155 17.18 8.53 3.24
C VAL A 155 16.22 7.35 3.13
N LEU A 156 15.35 7.34 2.12
CA LEU A 156 14.40 6.25 1.90
C LEU A 156 15.10 4.93 1.54
N GLU A 157 16.14 4.98 0.71
CA GLU A 157 16.97 3.83 0.34
C GLU A 157 17.66 3.23 1.56
N THR A 158 18.33 4.07 2.36
CA THR A 158 19.03 3.65 3.59
C THR A 158 18.08 3.01 4.59
N TRP A 159 16.90 3.60 4.79
CA TRP A 159 15.88 3.02 5.66
C TRP A 159 15.37 1.68 5.11
N ALA A 160 15.05 1.62 3.81
CA ALA A 160 14.48 0.43 3.19
C ALA A 160 15.46 -0.75 3.21
N ASP A 161 16.77 -0.51 3.10
CA ASP A 161 17.82 -1.54 3.25
C ASP A 161 17.87 -2.14 4.66
N GLY A 162 17.46 -1.37 5.68
CA GLY A 162 17.33 -1.84 7.05
C GLY A 162 16.05 -2.63 7.34
N VAL A 163 15.07 -2.63 6.42
CA VAL A 163 13.80 -3.34 6.59
C VAL A 163 13.85 -4.65 5.81
N THR A 164 13.99 -5.78 6.51
CA THR A 164 14.14 -7.11 5.88
C THR A 164 13.03 -7.44 4.87
N ALA A 165 11.79 -7.01 5.11
CA ALA A 165 10.67 -7.24 4.21
C ALA A 165 10.71 -6.41 2.91
N LEU A 166 11.61 -5.41 2.82
CA LEU A 166 11.81 -4.54 1.67
C LEU A 166 13.16 -4.77 0.97
N ALA A 167 13.99 -5.66 1.50
CA ALA A 167 15.32 -5.99 0.97
C ALA A 167 15.25 -6.57 -0.45
#